data_AF-A0A924YGS8-F1
#
_entry.id   AF-A0A924YGS8-F1
#
_cell.length_a   1.000
_cell.length_b   1.000
_cell.length_c   1.000
_cell.angle_alpha   90.00
_cell.angle_beta   90.00
_cell.angle_gamma   90.00
#
_symmetry.space_group_name_H-M   'P 1'
#
loop_
_entity.id
_entity.type
_entity.pdbx_description
1 polymer ?
#
loop_
_entity_poly.entity_id
_entity_poly.type
_entity_poly.pdbx_seq_one_letter_code
_entity_poly.pdbx_strand_id
1 'polypeptide(L)'
;MLSLRFVFLPKHSSWLNQIEVLFGIVMRKVMRRGNFTSVADLEDKLRQFLKYFNDTMAHPFHWTHTGKPTFPQSRHLFQPPHRRKLWHPKITLAKLAL
;
A
#
# COMPACT_ATOMS: atom_id res chain seq x y z
N MET A 1 32.30 1.27 7.31
CA MET A 1 31.50 1.78 8.45
C MET A 1 30.03 1.76 8.03
N LEU A 2 29.21 0.86 8.60
CA LEU A 2 27.78 0.78 8.26
C LEU A 2 27.06 1.99 8.86
N SER A 3 26.33 2.75 8.04
CA SER A 3 25.48 3.84 8.51
C SER A 3 24.04 3.34 8.64
N LEU A 4 23.48 3.43 9.84
CA LEU A 4 22.11 3.01 10.12
C LEU A 4 21.22 4.25 10.16
N ARG A 5 20.25 4.32 9.24
CA ARG A 5 19.30 5.44 9.15
C ARG A 5 17.92 4.99 9.63
N PHE A 6 17.43 5.62 10.68
CA PHE A 6 16.06 5.43 11.15
C PHE A 6 15.10 6.29 10.32
N VAL A 7 14.00 5.69 9.87
CA VAL A 7 12.91 6.38 9.16
C VAL A 7 11.64 6.15 9.96
N PHE A 8 11.00 7.25 10.38
CA PHE A 8 9.75 7.21 11.12
C PHE A 8 8.57 7.48 10.20
N LEU A 9 7.51 6.70 10.36
CA LEU A 9 6.25 6.91 9.63
C LEU A 9 5.49 8.09 10.27
N PRO A 10 4.66 8.82 9.50
CA PRO A 10 3.79 9.86 10.06
C PRO A 10 2.88 9.30 11.15
N LYS A 11 2.50 10.16 12.11
CA LYS A 11 1.56 9.77 13.17
C LYS A 11 0.27 9.21 12.56
N HIS A 12 -0.25 8.14 13.17
CA HIS A 12 -1.45 7.42 12.72
C HIS A 12 -1.36 6.74 11.33
N SER A 13 -0.15 6.56 10.78
CA SER A 13 0.06 5.84 9.51
C SER A 13 0.53 4.40 9.72
N SER A 14 -0.10 3.67 10.66
CA SER A 14 0.28 2.28 10.96
C SER A 14 0.10 1.37 9.74
N TRP A 15 -0.92 1.65 8.92
CA TRP A 15 -1.19 0.98 7.64
C TRP A 15 -0.02 1.02 6.65
N LEU A 16 0.90 1.98 6.80
CA LEU A 16 2.10 2.10 5.97
C LEU A 16 3.24 1.20 6.46
N ASN A 17 3.10 0.59 7.63
CA ASN A 17 4.11 -0.27 8.22
C ASN A 17 4.03 -1.69 7.64
N GLN A 18 5.07 -2.12 6.94
CA GLN A 18 5.14 -3.44 6.32
C GLN A 18 5.03 -4.59 7.33
N ILE A 19 5.40 -4.38 8.59
CA ILE A 19 5.29 -5.42 9.63
C ILE A 19 3.83 -5.86 9.84
N GLU A 20 2.85 -4.99 9.56
CA GLU A 20 1.44 -5.34 9.71
C GLU A 20 1.02 -6.45 8.74
N VAL A 21 1.66 -6.54 7.56
CA VAL A 21 1.41 -7.63 6.59
C VAL A 21 1.85 -8.97 7.17
N LEU A 22 3.03 -9.02 7.80
CA LEU A 22 3.55 -10.22 8.46
C LEU A 22 2.63 -10.64 9.61
N PHE A 23 2.20 -9.70 10.45
CA PHE A 23 1.24 -10.00 11.53
C PHE A 23 -0.09 -10.53 10.98
N GLY A 24 -0.59 -9.98 9.88
CA GLY A 24 -1.77 -10.51 9.20
C GLY A 24 -1.58 -11.96 8.73
N ILE A 25 -0.42 -12.31 8.20
CA ILE A 25 -0.09 -13.69 7.79
C ILE A 25 -0.07 -14.63 9.00
N VAL A 26 0.65 -14.25 10.06
CA VAL A 26 0.77 -15.02 11.31
C VAL A 26 -0.62 -15.25 11.92
N MET A 27 -1.44 -14.20 12.01
CA MET A 27 -2.80 -14.32 12.54
C MET A 27 -3.65 -15.29 11.73
N ARG A 28 -3.57 -15.25 10.40
CA ARG A 28 -4.37 -16.13 9.53
C ARG A 28 -3.92 -17.58 9.52
N LYS A 29 -2.61 -17.84 9.65
CA LYS A 29 -2.00 -19.17 9.50
C LYS A 29 -1.75 -19.88 10.83
N VAL A 30 -1.28 -19.15 11.85
CA VAL A 30 -0.91 -19.71 13.16
C VAL A 30 -2.02 -19.51 14.17
N MET A 31 -2.54 -18.28 14.31
CA MET A 31 -3.47 -17.97 15.41
C MET A 31 -4.89 -18.48 15.17
N ARG A 32 -5.47 -18.21 13.98
CA ARG A 32 -6.89 -18.48 13.71
C ARG A 32 -7.31 -19.96 13.77
N ARG A 33 -6.37 -20.89 13.60
CA ARG A 33 -6.61 -22.35 13.69
C ARG A 33 -5.68 -23.02 14.71
N GLY A 34 -4.93 -22.23 15.48
CA GLY A 34 -3.98 -22.76 16.44
C GLY A 34 -4.67 -23.22 17.70
N ASN A 35 -4.34 -24.42 18.15
CA ASN A 35 -4.62 -24.86 19.51
C ASN A 35 -3.33 -24.76 20.31
N PHE A 36 -3.35 -24.04 21.43
CA PHE A 36 -2.17 -23.78 22.25
C PHE A 36 -2.44 -24.20 23.68
N THR A 37 -1.57 -25.03 24.24
CA THR A 37 -1.71 -25.52 25.62
C THR A 37 -1.03 -24.62 26.64
N SER A 38 -0.09 -23.77 26.19
CA SER A 38 0.63 -22.79 27.01
C SER A 38 1.21 -21.67 26.15
N VAL A 39 1.72 -20.62 26.79
CA VAL A 39 2.44 -19.54 26.11
C VAL A 39 3.73 -20.05 25.46
N ALA A 40 4.45 -20.98 26.10
CA ALA A 40 5.65 -21.58 25.55
C ALA A 40 5.35 -22.37 24.26
N ASP A 41 4.25 -23.13 24.24
CA ASP A 41 3.79 -23.86 23.05
C ASP A 41 3.42 -22.91 21.90
N LEU A 42 2.81 -21.77 22.20
CA LEU A 42 2.57 -20.71 21.21
C LEU A 42 3.88 -20.15 20.65
N GLU A 43 4.85 -19.86 21.51
CA GLU A 43 6.14 -19.32 21.12
C GLU A 43 6.89 -20.29 20.20
N ASP A 44 6.95 -21.57 20.56
CA ASP A 44 7.62 -22.61 19.77
C ASP A 44 6.96 -22.78 18.40
N LYS A 45 5.62 -22.80 18.34
CA LYS A 45 4.87 -22.86 17.08
C LYS A 45 5.11 -21.64 16.20
N LEU A 46 5.20 -20.44 16.80
CA LEU A 46 5.54 -19.22 16.08
C LEU A 46 6.96 -19.27 15.52
N ARG A 47 7.95 -19.71 16.31
CA ARG A 47 9.34 -19.86 15.88
C ARG A 47 9.47 -20.86 14.73
N GLN A 48 8.80 -22.01 14.83
CA GLN A 48 8.75 -23.02 13.77
C GLN A 48 8.10 -22.47 12.50
N PHE A 49 6.97 -21.78 12.64
CA PHE A 49 6.29 -21.14 11.51
C PHE A 49 7.18 -20.10 10.83
N LEU A 50 7.86 -19.23 11.59
CA LEU A 50 8.76 -18.22 11.06
C LEU A 50 9.91 -18.84 10.28
N LYS A 51 10.53 -19.89 10.83
CA LYS A 51 11.59 -20.63 10.13
C LYS A 51 11.07 -21.20 8.80
N TYR A 52 9.95 -21.92 8.84
CA TYR A 52 9.34 -22.50 7.65
C TYR A 52 8.96 -21.43 6.61
N PHE A 53 8.36 -20.32 7.05
CA PHE A 53 7.96 -19.23 6.18
C PHE A 53 9.17 -18.61 5.49
N ASN A 54 10.26 -18.35 6.22
CA ASN A 54 11.50 -17.82 5.66
C ASN A 54 12.13 -18.76 4.63
N ASP A 55 12.11 -20.06 4.90
CA ASP A 55 12.75 -21.06 4.03
C ASP A 55 11.93 -21.33 2.74
N THR A 56 10.60 -21.21 2.79
CA THR A 56 9.72 -21.74 1.72
C THR A 56 8.78 -20.73 1.07
N MET A 57 8.38 -19.67 1.79
CA MET A 57 7.34 -18.74 1.35
C MET A 57 7.81 -17.30 1.27
N ALA A 58 8.98 -16.98 1.84
CA ALA A 58 9.48 -15.61 1.85
C ALA A 58 9.76 -15.14 0.42
N HIS A 59 9.08 -14.08 0.04
CA HIS A 59 9.31 -13.35 -1.18
C HIS A 59 9.25 -11.85 -0.87
N PRO A 60 9.93 -11.00 -1.67
CA PRO A 60 9.78 -9.57 -1.55
C PRO A 60 8.30 -9.18 -1.65
N PHE A 61 7.85 -8.31 -0.74
CA PHE A 61 6.51 -7.75 -0.82
C PHE A 61 6.46 -6.70 -1.93
N HIS A 62 5.48 -6.80 -2.83
CA HIS A 62 5.29 -5.81 -3.88
C HIS A 62 4.73 -4.52 -3.27
N TRP A 63 5.59 -3.52 -3.14
CA TRP A 63 5.25 -2.24 -2.52
C TRP A 63 4.71 -1.26 -3.56
N THR A 64 3.45 -0.86 -3.43
CA THR A 64 2.78 0.04 -4.38
C THR A 64 2.76 1.50 -3.92
N HIS A 65 3.11 1.79 -2.67
CA HIS A 65 3.04 3.15 -2.15
C HIS A 65 4.27 3.98 -2.51
N THR A 66 4.14 4.84 -3.52
CA THR A 66 5.23 5.68 -4.06
C THR A 66 5.56 6.91 -3.19
N GLY A 67 4.89 7.13 -2.06
CA GLY A 67 5.09 8.31 -1.20
C GLY A 67 4.61 9.63 -1.80
N LYS A 68 4.02 9.58 -3.00
CA LYS A 68 3.43 10.74 -3.68
C LYS A 68 1.95 10.84 -3.30
N PRO A 69 1.43 12.03 -3.02
CA PRO A 69 -0.01 12.21 -2.82
C PRO A 69 -0.77 11.72 -4.06
N THR A 70 -1.69 10.78 -3.88
CA THR A 70 -2.54 10.23 -4.96
C THR A 70 -3.57 11.23 -5.48
N PHE A 71 -3.60 12.44 -4.93
CA PHE A 71 -4.45 13.49 -5.46
C PHE A 71 -4.00 13.82 -6.89
N PRO A 72 -4.91 13.86 -7.88
CA PRO A 72 -4.58 14.53 -9.12
C PRO A 72 -4.19 15.95 -8.74
N GLN A 73 -2.99 16.36 -9.15
CA GLN A 73 -2.60 17.76 -9.09
C GLN A 73 -3.74 18.56 -9.74
N SER A 74 -4.36 19.45 -8.97
CA SER A 74 -5.51 20.31 -9.31
C SER A 74 -6.90 19.74 -9.02
N ARG A 75 -7.41 19.94 -7.78
CA ARG A 75 -8.86 19.92 -7.50
C ARG A 75 -9.65 20.84 -8.45
N HIS A 76 -9.01 21.88 -8.98
CA HIS A 76 -9.57 22.81 -9.95
C HIS A 76 -9.88 22.18 -11.33
N LEU A 77 -9.23 21.07 -11.69
CA LEU A 77 -9.45 20.37 -12.96
C LEU A 77 -10.45 19.21 -12.85
N PHE A 78 -10.90 18.86 -11.64
CA PHE A 78 -11.95 17.86 -11.46
C PHE A 78 -13.30 18.43 -11.91
N GLN A 79 -13.71 18.09 -13.13
CA GLN A 79 -15.06 18.36 -13.61
C GLN A 79 -15.94 17.13 -13.37
N PRO A 80 -16.98 17.22 -12.52
CA PRO A 80 -17.85 16.08 -12.26
C PRO A 80 -18.59 15.66 -13.55
N PRO A 81 -18.87 14.36 -13.73
CA PRO A 81 -19.34 13.81 -15.00
C PRO A 81 -20.67 14.39 -15.50
N HIS A 82 -21.51 14.93 -14.59
CA HIS A 82 -22.75 15.62 -14.95
C HIS A 82 -22.54 17.02 -15.57
N ARG A 83 -21.32 17.58 -15.48
CA ARG A 83 -20.96 18.90 -16.02
C ARG A 83 -20.11 18.79 -17.30
N ARG A 84 -20.23 17.69 -18.06
CA ARG A 84 -19.74 17.67 -19.45
C ARG A 84 -20.68 18.49 -20.32
N LYS A 85 -20.49 19.82 -20.36
CA LYS A 85 -21.02 20.59 -21.50
C LYS A 85 -20.31 20.09 -22.75
N LEU A 86 -21.06 19.56 -23.71
CA LEU A 86 -20.57 19.27 -25.06
C LEU A 86 -19.93 20.56 -25.62
N TRP A 87 -18.61 20.64 -25.56
CA TRP A 87 -17.87 21.69 -26.25
C TRP A 87 -17.90 21.36 -27.74
N HIS A 88 -18.78 22.03 -28.50
CA HIS A 88 -18.61 22.16 -29.95
C HIS A 88 -17.80 23.42 -30.22
N PRO A 89 -16.53 23.34 -30.64
CA PRO A 89 -15.87 24.51 -31.19
C PRO A 89 -16.50 24.78 -32.56
N LYS A 90 -17.22 25.91 -32.68
CA LYS A 90 -17.47 26.49 -34.00
C LYS A 90 -16.11 26.91 -34.55
N ILE A 91 -15.52 26.07 -35.39
CA ILE A 91 -14.42 26.44 -36.26
C ILE A 91 -15.01 27.43 -37.27
N THR A 92 -14.90 28.72 -36.99
CA THR A 92 -15.10 29.74 -38.03
C THR A 92 -13.74 30.02 -38.66
N LEU A 93 -13.53 29.43 -39.84
CA LEU A 93 -12.49 29.82 -40.79
C LEU A 93 -12.64 31.31 -41.11
N ALA A 94 -11.75 32.16 -40.61
CA ALA A 94 -11.49 33.48 -41.16
C ALA A 94 -10.19 34.07 -40.61
N LYS A 95 -9.06 33.67 -41.20
CA LYS A 95 -7.87 34.53 -41.34
C LYS A 95 -6.96 34.00 -42.45
N LEU A 96 -7.44 34.18 -43.67
CA LEU A 96 -6.68 34.12 -44.92
C LEU A 96 -7.30 35.17 -45.85
N ALA A 97 -6.79 36.41 -45.75
CA ALA A 97 -6.84 37.44 -46.79
C ALA A 97 -6.11 38.69 -46.26
N LEU A 98 -4.98 39.00 -46.92
CA LEU A 98 -4.10 40.18 -46.86
C LEU A 98 -3.44 40.55 -45.52
#